data_AF-A0A2M8Z7L1-F1
#
_entry.id   AF-A0A2M8Z7L1-F1
#
_cell.length_a   1.000
_cell.length_b   1.000
_cell.length_c   1.000
_cell.angle_alpha   90.00
_cell.angle_beta   90.00
_cell.angle_gamma   90.00
#
_symmetry.space_group_name_H-M   'P 1'
#
loop_
_entity.id
_entity.type
_entity.pdbx_description
1 polymer ?
#
loop_
_entity_poly.entity_id
_entity_poly.type
_entity_poly.pdbx_seq_one_letter_code
_entity_poly.pdbx_strand_id
1 'polypeptide(L)'
;MKNDILSEEHCPYCKRHCSLKAPHCGKGRALAEKRKKEEKKEKEGKKETAMVPETDEWKDIQSELRLMRLFQNVSLLLPERKARKQGGKGARLYIMAELAEKGDLTQKEIKENSGMLFKELEEALQKLEKKGCVSRKQEEGRDIKISLTGKGFEAAKEHMGEWKRENDSIFSPLTEEEKGSLEQILKKILS
;
A
#
# COMPACT_ATOMS: atom_id res chain seq x y z
N MET A 1 47.93 27.85 34.64
CA MET A 1 47.21 26.56 34.57
C MET A 1 47.37 25.84 35.91
N LYS A 2 46.29 25.82 36.71
CA LYS A 2 46.07 25.10 38.00
C LYS A 2 45.18 26.03 38.82
N ASN A 3 43.85 25.94 38.68
CA ASN A 3 42.90 26.32 39.74
C ASN A 3 41.42 26.00 39.42
N ASP A 4 41.08 25.56 38.20
CA ASP A 4 39.67 25.23 37.90
C ASP A 4 39.27 23.76 38.14
N ILE A 5 40.24 22.85 38.30
CA ILE A 5 39.97 21.39 38.47
C ILE A 5 39.51 21.04 39.90
N LEU A 6 39.72 21.90 40.89
CA LEU A 6 39.27 21.65 42.27
C LEU A 6 37.76 21.90 42.47
N SER A 7 37.07 22.50 41.50
CA SER A 7 35.67 22.94 41.64
C SER A 7 34.62 21.83 41.45
N GLU A 8 34.99 20.73 40.78
CA GLU A 8 34.02 19.64 40.52
C GLU A 8 33.94 18.64 41.66
N GLU A 9 35.03 18.31 42.37
CA GLU A 9 35.00 17.31 43.43
C GLU A 9 34.87 17.89 44.86
N HIS A 10 34.96 19.22 45.01
CA HIS A 10 34.99 19.88 46.31
C HIS A 10 33.97 21.02 46.39
N CYS A 11 33.49 21.29 47.61
CA CYS A 11 32.46 22.29 47.87
C CYS A 11 33.02 23.71 47.70
N PRO A 12 32.53 24.52 46.73
CA PRO A 12 33.02 25.88 46.53
C PRO A 12 32.51 26.86 47.60
N TYR A 13 31.48 26.47 48.36
CA TYR A 13 30.75 27.36 49.27
C TYR A 13 31.24 27.31 50.73
N CYS A 14 32.23 26.48 51.02
CA CYS A 14 32.82 26.39 52.35
C CYS A 14 34.31 26.74 52.30
N LYS A 15 34.80 27.48 53.31
CA LYS A 15 36.20 27.92 53.39
C LYS A 15 37.23 26.78 53.36
N ARG A 16 36.83 25.58 53.79
CA ARG A 16 37.67 24.38 53.82
C ARG A 16 37.56 23.51 52.57
N HIS A 17 36.75 23.92 51.60
CA HIS A 17 36.48 23.20 50.35
C HIS A 17 36.35 21.68 50.53
N CYS A 18 35.43 21.24 51.41
CA CYS A 18 35.27 19.82 51.72
C CYS A 18 34.83 19.01 50.49
N SER A 19 35.24 17.75 50.40
CA SER A 19 34.85 16.85 49.30
C SER A 19 33.33 16.71 49.17
N LEU A 20 32.82 16.69 47.94
CA LEU A 20 31.42 16.40 47.64
C LEU A 20 31.10 14.89 47.67
N LYS A 21 32.12 14.02 47.67
CA LYS A 21 31.96 12.58 47.91
C LYS A 21 31.67 12.28 49.39
N ALA A 22 32.26 13.06 50.30
CA ALA A 22 32.05 12.98 51.75
C ALA A 22 31.94 14.38 52.39
N PRO A 23 30.80 15.08 52.23
CA PRO A 23 30.68 16.48 52.65
C PRO A 23 30.50 16.66 54.16
N HIS A 24 31.42 17.43 54.75
CA HIS A 24 31.43 17.77 56.18
C HIS A 24 30.73 19.10 56.51
N CYS A 25 30.17 19.81 55.53
CA CYS A 25 29.40 21.04 55.75
C CYS A 25 27.99 20.95 55.16
N GLY A 26 27.05 21.73 55.70
CA GLY A 26 25.65 21.73 55.25
C GLY A 26 25.49 22.09 53.76
N LYS A 27 26.24 23.09 53.27
CA LYS A 27 26.21 23.51 51.86
C LYS A 27 26.74 22.43 50.90
N GLY A 28 27.76 21.69 51.33
CA GLY A 28 28.33 20.58 50.56
C GLY A 28 27.37 19.39 50.45
N ARG A 29 26.65 19.08 51.54
CA ARG A 29 25.61 18.02 51.54
C ARG A 29 24.48 18.34 50.57
N ALA A 30 23.96 19.57 50.63
CA ALA A 30 22.92 20.03 49.71
C ALA A 30 23.35 19.97 48.24
N LEU A 31 24.60 20.36 47.94
CA LEU A 31 25.13 20.30 46.57
C LEU A 31 25.31 18.86 46.08
N ALA A 32 25.84 17.96 46.92
CA ALA A 32 26.01 16.56 46.59
C ALA A 32 24.67 15.83 46.35
N GLU A 33 23.64 16.14 47.14
CA GLU A 33 22.30 15.62 46.92
C GLU A 33 21.67 16.12 45.62
N LYS A 34 21.85 17.41 45.30
CA LYS A 34 21.34 17.99 44.06
C LYS A 34 21.96 17.31 42.84
N ARG A 35 23.28 17.09 42.84
CA ARG A 35 23.98 16.35 41.77
C ARG A 35 23.55 14.90 41.67
N LYS A 36 23.37 14.20 42.79
CA LYS A 36 22.82 12.83 42.79
C LYS A 36 21.41 12.77 42.20
N LYS A 37 20.57 13.80 42.44
CA LYS A 37 19.23 13.90 41.84
C LYS A 37 19.30 14.23 40.35
N GLU A 38 20.22 15.07 39.91
CA GLU A 38 20.47 15.39 38.50
C GLU A 38 21.03 14.18 37.74
N GLU A 39 22.02 13.47 38.29
CA GLU A 39 22.54 12.21 37.72
C GLU A 39 21.47 11.11 37.68
N LYS A 40 20.60 11.03 38.70
CA LYS A 40 19.44 10.11 38.67
C LYS A 40 18.45 10.51 37.58
N LYS A 41 18.11 11.79 37.44
CA LYS A 41 17.25 12.28 36.36
C LYS A 41 17.84 12.05 34.97
N GLU A 42 19.16 12.16 34.82
CA GLU A 42 19.85 11.92 33.55
C GLU A 42 19.94 10.42 33.23
N LYS A 43 20.10 9.57 34.25
CA LYS A 43 20.02 8.10 34.13
C LYS A 43 18.59 7.60 33.94
N GLU A 44 17.59 8.27 34.51
CA GLU A 44 16.16 8.00 34.33
C GLU A 44 15.66 8.47 32.95
N GLY A 45 16.12 9.63 32.46
CA GLY A 45 15.87 10.11 31.09
C GLY A 45 16.54 9.26 30.01
N LYS A 46 17.64 8.55 30.34
CA LYS A 46 18.24 7.50 29.48
C LYS A 46 17.67 6.10 29.74
N LYS A 47 16.77 5.95 30.72
CA LYS A 47 16.01 4.74 31.06
C LYS A 47 14.53 4.85 30.65
N GLU A 48 14.19 5.75 29.73
CA GLU A 48 13.12 5.40 28.80
C GLU A 48 13.64 4.19 28.03
N THR A 49 13.16 3.02 28.42
CA THR A 49 13.25 1.78 27.67
C THR A 49 12.93 2.13 26.24
N ALA A 50 13.93 2.19 25.36
CA ALA A 50 13.68 2.03 23.94
C ALA A 50 12.94 0.69 23.85
N MET A 51 11.62 0.73 23.65
CA MET A 51 10.85 -0.44 23.24
C MET A 51 11.48 -0.84 21.91
N VAL A 52 12.42 -1.77 21.97
CA VAL A 52 12.87 -2.49 20.79
C VAL A 52 11.64 -3.29 20.36
N PRO A 53 10.98 -2.92 19.24
CA PRO A 53 9.77 -3.62 18.82
C PRO A 53 10.18 -5.04 18.46
N GLU A 54 9.52 -6.04 19.05
CA GLU A 54 9.77 -7.46 18.80
C GLU A 54 9.92 -7.72 17.30
N THR A 55 11.10 -8.18 16.90
CA THR A 55 11.75 -7.73 15.66
C THR A 55 11.40 -8.50 14.38
N ASP A 56 10.31 -9.26 14.31
CA ASP A 56 9.86 -9.83 13.02
C ASP A 56 8.33 -9.92 12.86
N GLU A 57 7.60 -10.40 13.87
CA GLU A 57 6.13 -10.53 13.80
C GLU A 57 5.44 -9.16 13.63
N TRP A 58 5.96 -8.11 14.27
CA TRP A 58 5.38 -6.77 14.12
C TRP A 58 5.72 -6.14 12.77
N LYS A 59 6.82 -6.55 12.13
CA LYS A 59 7.16 -6.07 10.78
C LYS A 59 6.20 -6.63 9.74
N ASP A 60 5.82 -7.90 9.90
CA ASP A 60 4.86 -8.56 9.01
C ASP A 60 3.47 -7.89 9.11
N ILE A 61 2.95 -7.75 10.34
CA ILE A 61 1.67 -7.06 10.60
C ILE A 61 1.71 -5.60 10.11
N GLN A 62 2.81 -4.89 10.33
CA GLN A 62 2.95 -3.51 9.82
C GLN A 62 2.96 -3.46 8.29
N SER A 63 3.54 -4.46 7.63
CA SER A 63 3.57 -4.54 6.17
C SER A 63 2.18 -4.80 5.62
N GLU A 64 1.41 -5.72 6.22
CA GLU A 64 0.01 -5.97 5.86
C GLU A 64 -0.87 -4.72 6.05
N LEU A 65 -0.76 -4.03 7.19
CA LEU A 65 -1.53 -2.82 7.47
C LEU A 65 -1.22 -1.69 6.47
N ARG A 66 0.06 -1.53 6.09
CA ARG A 66 0.48 -0.57 5.07
C ARG A 66 -0.11 -0.93 3.70
N LEU A 67 -0.03 -2.19 3.30
CA LEU A 67 -0.60 -2.67 2.04
C LEU A 67 -2.12 -2.45 2.01
N MET A 68 -2.83 -2.77 3.09
CA MET A 68 -4.27 -2.53 3.20
C MET A 68 -4.61 -1.04 3.06
N ARG A 69 -3.86 -0.15 3.72
CA ARG A 69 -4.08 1.30 3.63
C ARG A 69 -3.82 1.83 2.22
N LEU A 70 -2.74 1.39 1.58
CA LEU A 70 -2.40 1.77 0.21
C LEU A 70 -3.47 1.27 -0.77
N PHE A 71 -3.90 0.01 -0.64
CA PHE A 71 -4.94 -0.57 -1.47
C PHE A 71 -6.27 0.18 -1.35
N GLN A 72 -6.66 0.55 -0.12
CA GLN A 72 -7.85 1.39 0.11
C GLN A 72 -7.72 2.76 -0.56
N ASN A 73 -6.59 3.44 -0.41
CA ASN A 73 -6.37 4.74 -1.02
C ASN A 73 -6.44 4.67 -2.56
N VAL A 74 -5.80 3.67 -3.16
CA VAL A 74 -5.84 3.45 -4.62
C VAL A 74 -7.27 3.12 -5.07
N SER A 75 -8.00 2.32 -4.29
CA SER A 75 -9.40 1.99 -4.60
C SER A 75 -10.32 3.21 -4.58
N LEU A 76 -10.03 4.23 -3.75
CA LEU A 76 -10.75 5.50 -3.75
C LEU A 76 -10.41 6.39 -4.95
N LEU A 77 -9.20 6.24 -5.51
CA LEU A 77 -8.76 6.95 -6.70
C LEU A 77 -9.25 6.31 -7.99
N LEU A 78 -9.53 4.99 -7.97
CA LEU A 78 -10.19 4.32 -9.07
C LEU A 78 -11.49 5.09 -9.37
N PRO A 79 -11.66 5.61 -10.59
CA PRO A 79 -12.72 6.54 -10.86
C PRO A 79 -14.09 5.93 -10.55
N GLU A 80 -14.73 6.44 -9.49
CA GLU A 80 -16.20 6.50 -9.41
C GLU A 80 -16.79 7.42 -10.50
N ARG A 81 -16.02 7.83 -11.51
CA ARG A 81 -16.49 8.57 -12.68
C ARG A 81 -17.44 7.65 -13.49
N LYS A 82 -18.71 7.64 -13.07
CA LYS A 82 -19.89 7.02 -13.71
C LYS A 82 -20.10 5.50 -13.51
N ALA A 83 -19.28 4.78 -12.75
CA ALA A 83 -19.46 3.32 -12.57
C ALA A 83 -20.68 2.95 -11.69
N ARG A 84 -20.98 3.73 -10.65
CA ARG A 84 -22.12 3.45 -9.75
C ARG A 84 -23.51 3.59 -10.44
N LYS A 85 -23.57 4.21 -11.63
CA LYS A 85 -24.76 4.28 -12.49
C LYS A 85 -24.69 3.37 -13.74
N GLN A 86 -23.61 2.62 -13.96
CA GLN A 86 -23.38 1.84 -15.19
C GLN A 86 -23.09 0.37 -14.89
N GLY A 87 -24.11 -0.36 -14.41
CA GLY A 87 -24.08 -1.80 -14.11
C GLY A 87 -23.47 -2.67 -15.23
N GLY A 88 -22.18 -2.99 -15.07
CA GLY A 88 -21.41 -3.83 -15.97
C GLY A 88 -20.74 -3.11 -17.15
N LYS A 89 -20.55 -1.77 -17.16
CA LYS A 89 -19.75 -1.12 -18.22
C LYS A 89 -18.27 -1.49 -18.12
N GLY A 90 -17.70 -1.52 -16.91
CA GLY A 90 -16.30 -1.92 -16.69
C GLY A 90 -16.03 -3.34 -17.18
N ALA A 91 -16.86 -4.30 -16.78
CA ALA A 91 -16.73 -5.68 -17.24
C ALA A 91 -16.81 -5.83 -18.76
N ARG A 92 -17.76 -5.15 -19.42
CA ARG A 92 -17.87 -5.16 -20.88
C ARG A 92 -16.67 -4.55 -21.58
N LEU A 93 -16.12 -3.46 -21.05
CA LEU A 93 -14.93 -2.82 -21.60
C LEU A 93 -13.72 -3.74 -21.49
N TYR A 94 -13.53 -4.37 -20.33
CA TYR A 94 -12.47 -5.34 -20.12
C TYR A 94 -12.56 -6.50 -21.12
N ILE A 95 -13.73 -7.15 -21.24
CA ILE A 95 -13.95 -8.27 -22.16
C ILE A 95 -13.64 -7.86 -23.61
N MET A 96 -14.14 -6.71 -24.05
CA MET A 96 -13.87 -6.22 -25.42
C MET A 96 -12.38 -5.90 -25.63
N ALA A 97 -11.71 -5.33 -24.64
CA ALA A 97 -10.29 -5.02 -24.73
C ALA A 97 -9.44 -6.30 -24.81
N GLU A 98 -9.75 -7.27 -23.96
CA GLU A 98 -9.04 -8.52 -23.89
C GLU A 98 -9.20 -9.35 -25.18
N LEU A 99 -10.43 -9.44 -25.71
CA LEU A 99 -10.67 -10.12 -26.98
C LEU A 99 -10.04 -9.40 -28.19
N ALA A 100 -9.94 -8.07 -28.13
CA ALA A 100 -9.27 -7.30 -29.19
C ALA A 100 -7.75 -7.52 -29.19
N GLU A 101 -7.16 -7.73 -28.01
CA GLU A 101 -5.73 -7.98 -27.84
C GLU A 101 -5.35 -9.44 -28.10
N LYS A 102 -6.05 -10.39 -27.47
CA LYS A 102 -5.71 -11.82 -27.46
C LYS A 102 -6.45 -12.64 -28.51
N GLY A 103 -7.46 -12.06 -29.16
CA GLY A 103 -8.35 -12.76 -30.08
C GLY A 103 -9.44 -13.54 -29.35
N ASP A 104 -9.85 -14.67 -29.93
CA ASP A 104 -10.92 -15.49 -29.38
C ASP A 104 -10.49 -16.15 -28.05
N LEU A 105 -11.32 -16.03 -27.02
CA LEU A 105 -11.08 -16.64 -25.71
C LEU A 105 -12.27 -17.48 -25.27
N THR A 106 -12.02 -18.53 -24.52
CA THR A 106 -13.07 -19.26 -23.82
C THR A 106 -13.63 -18.42 -22.68
N GLN A 107 -14.88 -18.70 -22.31
CA GLN A 107 -15.49 -18.05 -21.14
C GLN A 107 -14.71 -18.30 -19.84
N LYS A 108 -14.03 -19.45 -19.74
CA LYS A 108 -13.18 -19.80 -18.60
C LYS A 108 -11.94 -18.91 -18.54
N GLU A 109 -11.24 -18.73 -19.65
CA GLU A 109 -10.05 -17.87 -19.74
C GLU A 109 -10.39 -16.41 -19.39
N ILE A 110 -11.51 -15.88 -19.90
CA ILE A 110 -11.96 -14.52 -19.58
C ILE A 110 -12.23 -14.38 -18.08
N LYS A 111 -12.85 -15.38 -17.46
CA LYS A 111 -13.11 -15.37 -16.01
C LYS A 111 -11.80 -15.36 -15.21
N GLU A 112 -10.87 -16.26 -15.56
CA GLU A 112 -9.59 -16.40 -14.87
C GLU A 112 -8.72 -15.14 -15.01
N ASN A 113 -8.71 -14.52 -16.19
CA ASN A 113 -7.93 -13.31 -16.44
C ASN A 113 -8.53 -12.07 -15.77
N SER A 114 -9.87 -11.98 -15.73
CA SER A 114 -10.58 -10.82 -15.17
C SER A 114 -10.78 -10.85 -13.66
N GLY A 115 -10.73 -12.03 -13.03
CA GLY A 115 -11.11 -12.21 -11.62
C GLY A 115 -12.61 -11.97 -11.34
N MET A 116 -13.45 -11.87 -12.38
CA MET A 116 -14.88 -11.60 -12.23
C MET A 116 -15.65 -12.78 -11.63
N LEU A 117 -16.72 -12.46 -10.91
CA LEU A 117 -17.72 -13.48 -10.55
C LEU A 117 -18.44 -13.98 -11.81
N PHE A 118 -18.76 -15.28 -11.85
CA PHE A 118 -19.40 -15.91 -13.01
C PHE A 118 -20.71 -15.19 -13.41
N LYS A 119 -21.50 -14.76 -12.41
CA LYS A 119 -22.74 -14.00 -12.64
C LYS A 119 -22.48 -12.66 -13.35
N GLU A 120 -21.46 -11.92 -12.93
CA GLU A 120 -21.11 -10.63 -13.54
C GLU A 120 -20.63 -10.82 -14.98
N LEU A 121 -19.78 -11.83 -15.22
CA LEU A 121 -19.29 -12.18 -16.54
C LEU A 121 -20.46 -12.53 -17.50
N GLU A 122 -21.39 -13.37 -17.06
CA GLU A 122 -22.56 -13.73 -17.86
C GLU A 122 -23.45 -12.53 -18.18
N GLU A 123 -23.73 -11.67 -17.20
CA GLU A 123 -24.50 -10.45 -17.43
C GLU A 123 -23.81 -9.50 -18.43
N ALA A 124 -22.48 -9.41 -18.37
CA ALA A 124 -21.70 -8.61 -19.30
C ALA A 124 -21.72 -9.19 -20.72
N LEU A 125 -21.50 -10.51 -20.86
CA LEU A 125 -21.53 -11.22 -22.14
C LEU A 125 -22.91 -11.12 -22.80
N GLN A 126 -24.00 -11.40 -22.08
CA GLN A 126 -25.36 -11.27 -22.61
C GLN A 126 -25.65 -9.86 -23.14
N LYS A 127 -25.17 -8.82 -22.45
CA LYS A 127 -25.33 -7.43 -22.90
C LYS A 127 -24.50 -7.13 -24.16
N LEU A 128 -23.31 -7.71 -24.29
CA LEU A 128 -22.47 -7.56 -25.48
C LEU A 128 -23.06 -8.31 -26.68
N GLU A 129 -23.59 -9.51 -26.47
CA GLU A 129 -24.28 -10.31 -27.49
C GLU A 129 -25.52 -9.60 -28.01
N LYS A 130 -26.38 -9.09 -27.10
CA LYS A 130 -27.56 -8.29 -27.48
C LYS A 130 -27.21 -7.04 -28.28
N LYS A 131 -26.02 -6.47 -28.06
CA LYS A 131 -25.51 -5.33 -28.83
C LYS A 131 -24.86 -5.75 -30.15
N GLY A 132 -24.68 -7.05 -30.38
CA GLY A 132 -23.97 -7.60 -31.54
C GLY A 132 -22.47 -7.36 -31.50
N CYS A 133 -21.88 -7.12 -30.32
CA CYS A 133 -20.44 -6.86 -30.15
C CYS A 133 -19.64 -8.16 -30.05
N VAL A 134 -20.22 -9.22 -29.50
CA VAL A 134 -19.57 -10.53 -29.35
C VAL A 134 -20.48 -11.65 -29.84
N SER A 135 -19.88 -12.79 -30.18
CA SER A 135 -20.58 -14.03 -30.51
C SER A 135 -20.01 -15.20 -29.72
N ARG A 136 -20.89 -16.07 -29.20
CA ARG A 136 -20.55 -17.38 -28.64
C ARG A 136 -20.58 -18.43 -29.74
N LYS A 137 -19.48 -19.18 -29.89
CA LYS A 137 -19.43 -20.40 -30.71
C LYS A 137 -19.07 -21.57 -29.81
N GLN A 138 -19.91 -22.60 -29.85
CA GLN A 138 -19.58 -23.88 -29.23
C GLN A 138 -18.71 -24.64 -30.22
N GLU A 139 -17.44 -24.89 -29.86
CA GLU A 139 -16.63 -25.86 -30.59
C GLU A 139 -17.02 -27.28 -30.14
N GLU A 140 -16.98 -28.24 -31.06
CA GLU A 140 -17.46 -29.60 -30.82
C GLU A 140 -16.76 -30.23 -29.61
N GLY A 141 -17.51 -30.35 -28.50
CA GLY A 141 -17.11 -31.09 -27.30
C GLY A 141 -16.32 -30.31 -26.24
N ARG A 142 -15.96 -29.03 -26.42
CA ARG A 142 -15.28 -28.21 -25.38
C ARG A 142 -15.68 -26.73 -25.41
N ASP A 143 -15.45 -26.11 -24.26
CA ASP A 143 -15.72 -24.74 -23.80
C ASP A 143 -16.20 -23.70 -24.82
N ILE A 144 -17.22 -22.93 -24.42
CA ILE A 144 -17.80 -21.86 -25.23
C ILE A 144 -16.75 -20.80 -25.53
N LYS A 145 -16.44 -20.64 -26.82
CA LYS A 145 -15.51 -19.63 -27.33
C LYS A 145 -16.24 -18.32 -27.59
N ILE A 146 -15.66 -17.21 -27.15
CA ILE A 146 -16.16 -15.86 -27.32
C ILE A 146 -15.27 -15.15 -28.33
N SER A 147 -15.90 -14.54 -29.33
CA SER A 147 -15.23 -13.75 -30.37
C SER A 147 -15.82 -12.35 -30.46
N LEU A 148 -15.01 -11.35 -30.77
CA LEU A 148 -15.52 -10.05 -31.20
C LEU A 148 -16.09 -10.15 -32.60
N THR A 149 -17.22 -9.48 -32.84
CA THR A 149 -17.71 -9.21 -34.19
C THR A 149 -17.00 -7.99 -34.77
N GLY A 150 -17.17 -7.71 -36.07
CA GLY A 150 -16.67 -6.45 -36.65
C GLY A 150 -17.18 -5.20 -35.92
N LYS A 151 -18.46 -5.22 -35.49
CA LYS A 151 -19.03 -4.15 -34.66
C LYS A 151 -18.38 -4.08 -33.27
N GLY A 152 -18.03 -5.23 -32.70
CA GLY A 152 -17.29 -5.32 -31.43
C GLY A 152 -15.90 -4.72 -31.51
N PHE A 153 -15.16 -5.00 -32.60
CA PHE A 153 -13.85 -4.42 -32.84
C PHE A 153 -13.88 -2.90 -32.95
N GLU A 154 -14.82 -2.35 -33.73
CA GLU A 154 -14.97 -0.89 -33.84
C GLU A 154 -15.34 -0.25 -32.50
N ALA A 155 -16.27 -0.85 -31.75
CA ALA A 155 -16.64 -0.37 -30.42
C ALA A 155 -15.48 -0.44 -29.41
N ALA A 156 -14.66 -1.50 -29.46
CA ALA A 156 -13.47 -1.64 -28.63
C ALA A 156 -12.45 -0.54 -28.97
N LYS A 157 -12.19 -0.31 -30.26
CA LYS A 157 -11.25 0.69 -30.75
C LYS A 157 -11.67 2.12 -30.39
N GLU A 158 -12.94 2.46 -30.54
CA GLU A 158 -13.49 3.76 -30.14
C GLU A 158 -13.25 4.01 -28.65
N HIS A 159 -13.61 3.04 -27.80
CA HIS A 159 -13.43 3.15 -26.35
C HIS A 159 -11.96 3.19 -25.92
N MET A 160 -11.08 2.41 -26.55
CA MET A 160 -9.63 2.50 -26.29
C MET A 160 -9.08 3.87 -26.71
N GLY A 161 -9.58 4.44 -27.82
CA GLY A 161 -9.23 5.77 -28.28
C GLY A 161 -9.68 6.86 -27.30
N GLU A 162 -10.90 6.77 -26.76
CA GLU A 162 -11.38 7.63 -25.68
C GLU A 162 -10.51 7.50 -24.43
N TRP A 163 -10.24 6.27 -23.99
CA TRP A 163 -9.40 5.99 -22.81
C TRP A 163 -7.99 6.57 -22.95
N LYS A 164 -7.36 6.41 -24.12
CA LYS A 164 -6.03 6.95 -24.41
C LYS A 164 -6.01 8.47 -24.50
N ARG A 165 -7.06 9.10 -25.02
CA ARG A 165 -7.19 10.57 -25.08
C ARG A 165 -7.44 11.18 -23.70
N GLU A 166 -8.20 10.49 -22.86
CA GLU A 166 -8.52 10.98 -21.52
C GLU A 166 -7.31 10.87 -20.58
N ASN A 167 -6.34 9.97 -20.83
CA ASN A 167 -5.02 9.77 -20.17
C ASN A 167 -4.95 9.98 -18.63
N ASP A 168 -6.09 9.97 -17.96
CA ASP A 168 -6.33 10.18 -16.52
C ASP A 168 -6.37 8.82 -15.80
N SER A 169 -5.70 7.79 -16.36
CA SER A 169 -5.61 6.49 -15.69
C SER A 169 -4.75 6.65 -14.45
N ILE A 170 -5.23 6.15 -13.31
CA ILE A 170 -4.43 6.10 -12.07
C ILE A 170 -3.15 5.26 -12.21
N PHE A 171 -3.08 4.43 -13.26
CA PHE A 171 -1.93 3.60 -13.61
C PHE A 171 -1.01 4.24 -14.66
N SER A 172 -1.30 5.46 -15.13
CA SER A 172 -0.44 6.16 -16.10
C SER A 172 0.99 6.43 -15.60
N PRO A 173 1.26 6.58 -14.29
CA PRO A 173 2.64 6.71 -13.81
C PRO A 173 3.48 5.44 -13.87
N LEU A 174 2.85 4.27 -14.08
CA LEU A 174 3.55 2.97 -14.09
C LEU A 174 4.09 2.66 -15.49
N THR A 175 5.28 2.07 -15.57
CA THR A 175 5.79 1.46 -16.81
C THR A 175 5.01 0.18 -17.15
N GLU A 176 5.17 -0.35 -18.36
CA GLU A 176 4.51 -1.62 -18.73
C GLU A 176 5.01 -2.79 -17.89
N GLU A 177 6.30 -2.81 -17.53
CA GLU A 177 6.87 -3.81 -16.63
C GLU A 177 6.29 -3.71 -15.21
N GLU A 178 6.11 -2.49 -14.69
CA GLU A 178 5.48 -2.26 -13.38
C GLU A 178 4.01 -2.65 -13.37
N LYS A 179 3.27 -2.35 -14.45
CA LYS A 179 1.87 -2.80 -14.62
C LYS A 179 1.78 -4.32 -14.63
N GLY A 180 2.64 -5.00 -15.40
CA GLY A 180 2.68 -6.45 -15.44
C GLY A 180 3.01 -7.07 -14.07
N SER A 181 3.96 -6.48 -13.34
CA SER A 181 4.32 -6.92 -11.99
C SER A 181 3.15 -6.76 -11.01
N LEU A 182 2.48 -5.60 -11.06
CA LEU A 182 1.30 -5.32 -10.23
C LEU A 182 0.16 -6.30 -10.55
N GLU A 183 -0.10 -6.57 -11.83
CA GLU A 183 -1.11 -7.54 -12.27
C GLU A 183 -0.86 -8.92 -11.66
N GLN A 184 0.38 -9.42 -11.70
CA GLN A 184 0.72 -10.73 -11.13
C GLN A 184 0.50 -10.78 -9.61
N ILE A 185 0.88 -9.72 -8.89
CA ILE A 185 0.65 -9.62 -7.44
C ILE A 185 -0.85 -9.62 -7.13
N LEU A 186 -1.64 -8.84 -7.87
CA LEU A 186 -3.10 -8.77 -7.68
C LEU A 186 -3.76 -10.12 -7.98
N LYS A 187 -3.36 -10.82 -9.03
CA LYS A 187 -3.85 -12.17 -9.33
C LYS A 187 -3.56 -13.15 -8.20
N LYS A 188 -2.37 -13.07 -7.58
CA LYS A 188 -2.02 -13.90 -6.41
C LYS A 188 -2.88 -13.60 -5.17
N ILE A 189 -3.39 -12.39 -5.03
CA ILE A 189 -4.31 -12.02 -3.94
C ILE A 189 -5.73 -12.52 -4.22
N LEU A 190 -6.12 -12.62 -5.50
CA LEU A 190 -7.45 -13.06 -5.94
C LEU A 190 -7.58 -14.60 -6.08
N SER A 191 -6.46 -15.32 -6.16
CA SER A 191 -6.39 -16.79 -6.24
C SER A 191 -6.65 -17.45 -4.88
#